data_AF-A0A9D4IW30-F1
#
_entry.id   AF-A0A9D4IW30-F1
#
_cell.length_a   1.000
_cell.length_b   1.000
_cell.length_c   1.000
_cell.angle_alpha   90.00
_cell.angle_beta   90.00
_cell.angle_gamma   90.00
#
_symmetry.space_group_name_H-M   'P 1'
#
loop_
_entity.id
_entity.type
_entity.pdbx_description
1 polymer ?
#
loop_
_entity_poly.entity_id
_entity_poly.type
_entity_poly.pdbx_seq_one_letter_code
_entity_poly.pdbx_strand_id
1 'polypeptide(L)' 'MDLILERLGVEEGVIRRFRQEKITPDIISLMSLYDFNCLGVNDKTTIMKLRVECVCYRSNP' A
#
# COMPACT_ATOMS: atom_id res chain seq x y z
N MET A 1 -2.45 3.61 6.97
CA MET A 1 -1.67 3.38 5.73
C MET A 1 -0.21 3.70 5.93
N ASP A 2 0.14 4.92 6.35
CA ASP A 2 1.53 5.35 6.52
C ASP A 2 2.37 4.37 7.36
N LEU A 3 1.87 3.98 8.55
CA LEU A 3 2.55 2.99 9.40
C LEU A 3 2.80 1.64 8.70
N ILE A 4 1.89 1.20 7.82
CA ILE A 4 2.05 -0.05 7.06
C ILE A 4 3.16 0.14 6.01
N LEU A 5 3.14 1.26 5.29
CA LEU A 5 4.12 1.56 4.25
C LEU A 5 5.53 1.78 4.84
N GLU A 6 5.63 2.47 5.98
CA GLU A 6 6.87 2.66 6.73
C GLU A 6 7.46 1.32 7.19
N ARG A 7 6.63 0.41 7.74
CA ARG A 7 7.05 -0.95 8.14
C ARG A 7 7.55 -1.79 6.96
N LEU A 8 6.98 -1.58 5.78
CA LEU A 8 7.38 -2.27 4.57
C LEU A 8 8.63 -1.64 3.92
N GLY A 9 9.17 -0.56 4.48
CA GLY A 9 10.36 0.12 3.96
C GLY A 9 10.09 0.80 2.62
N VAL A 10 8.85 1.21 2.37
CA VAL A 10 8.48 1.94 1.15
C VAL A 10 9.04 3.36 1.22
N GLU A 11 9.57 3.86 0.11
CA GLU A 11 10.16 5.20 0.04
C GLU A 11 9.17 6.31 0.40
N GLU A 12 9.64 7.36 1.07
CA GLU A 12 8.82 8.52 1.49
C GLU A 12 8.08 9.18 0.31
N GLY A 13 8.70 9.22 -0.87
CA GLY A 13 8.06 9.75 -2.08
C GLY A 13 6.86 8.94 -2.56
N VAL A 14 6.84 7.64 -2.26
CA VAL A 14 5.71 6.74 -2.53
C VAL A 14 4.66 6.91 -1.43
N ILE A 15 5.04 6.98 -0.15
CA ILE A 15 4.12 7.26 0.97
C ILE A 15 3.35 8.57 0.71
N ARG A 16 4.04 9.61 0.26
CA ARG A 16 3.40 10.89 -0.10
C ARG A 16 2.38 10.73 -1.22
N ARG A 17 2.66 9.91 -2.24
CA ARG A 17 1.71 9.62 -3.33
C ARG A 17 0.47 8.89 -2.82
N PHE A 18 0.63 7.89 -1.96
CA PHE A 18 -0.51 7.22 -1.33
C PHE A 18 -1.40 8.20 -0.55
N ARG A 19 -0.80 9.17 0.19
CA ARG A 19 -1.55 10.23 0.87
C ARG A 19 -2.26 11.17 -0.11
N GLN A 20 -1.58 11.62 -1.16
CA GLN A 20 -2.12 12.54 -2.17
C GLN A 20 -3.32 11.94 -2.92
N GLU A 21 -3.19 10.68 -3.31
CA GLU A 21 -4.25 9.90 -3.99
C GLU A 21 -5.30 9.35 -3.02
N LYS A 22 -5.18 9.68 -1.72
CA LYS A 22 -6.12 9.26 -0.65
C LYS A 22 -6.33 7.75 -0.62
N ILE A 23 -5.27 6.99 -0.84
CA ILE A 23 -5.30 5.54 -0.82
C ILE A 23 -5.52 5.06 0.62
N THR A 24 -6.57 4.27 0.82
CA THR A 24 -6.93 3.67 2.09
C THR A 24 -6.70 2.16 2.07
N PRO A 25 -6.55 1.48 3.24
CA PRO A 25 -6.24 0.06 3.27
C PRO A 25 -7.28 -0.83 2.58
N ASP A 26 -8.55 -0.40 2.57
CA ASP A 26 -9.65 -1.14 1.95
C ASP A 26 -9.53 -1.20 0.42
N ILE A 27 -9.05 -0.13 -0.24
CA ILE A 27 -8.93 -0.10 -1.69
C ILE A 27 -7.70 -0.88 -2.20
N ILE A 28 -6.68 -1.10 -1.37
CA ILE A 28 -5.47 -1.87 -1.70
C ILE A 28 -5.80 -3.27 -2.25
N SER A 29 -6.85 -3.89 -1.71
CA SER A 29 -7.32 -5.22 -2.13
C SER A 29 -7.94 -5.22 -3.53
N LEU A 30 -8.45 -4.06 -3.99
CA LEU A 30 -9.13 -3.87 -5.27
C LEU A 30 -8.19 -3.36 -6.36
N MET A 31 -7.05 -2.79 -5.98
CA MET A 31 -6.08 -2.22 -6.91
C MET A 31 -5.40 -3.28 -7.78
N SER A 32 -5.25 -2.94 -9.06
CA SER A 32 -4.49 -3.71 -10.03
C SER A 32 -2.98 -3.49 -9.87
N LEU A 33 -2.16 -4.34 -10.51
CA LEU A 33 -0.71 -4.12 -10.59
C LEU A 33 -0.36 -2.79 -11.28
N TYR A 34 -1.18 -2.35 -12.24
CA TYR A 34 -0.98 -1.08 -12.93
C TYR A 34 -1.13 0.10 -11.96
N ASP A 35 -2.15 0.07 -11.09
CA ASP A 35 -2.38 1.11 -10.10
C ASP A 35 -1.19 1.24 -9.12
N PHE A 36 -0.64 0.10 -8.68
CA PHE A 36 0.57 0.09 -7.86
C PHE A 36 1.78 0.68 -8.58
N ASN A 37 1.97 0.35 -9.87
CA ASN A 37 3.04 0.92 -10.67
C ASN A 37 2.90 2.45 -10.79
N CYS A 38 1.69 2.97 -10.97
CA CYS A 38 1.42 4.41 -10.99
C CYS A 38 1.78 5.10 -9.66
N LEU A 39 1.52 4.43 -8.54
CA LEU A 39 1.92 4.92 -7.21
C LEU A 39 3.42 4.78 -6.93
N GLY A 40 4.17 4.07 -7.78
CA GLY A 40 5.61 3.85 -7.62
C GLY A 40 5.98 2.58 -6.86
N VAL A 41 5.04 1.63 -6.70
CA VAL A 41 5.31 0.29 -6.16
C VAL A 41 5.28 -0.71 -7.31
N ASN A 42 6.46 -1.14 -7.73
CA ASN A 42 6.68 -2.02 -8.88
C ASN A 42 7.21 -3.41 -8.48
N ASP A 43 7.60 -3.61 -7.24
CA ASP A 43 7.97 -4.93 -6.71
C ASP A 43 6.72 -5.73 -6.28
N LYS A 44 6.52 -6.88 -6.92
CA LYS A 44 5.41 -7.79 -6.63
C LYS A 44 5.41 -8.30 -5.19
N THR A 45 6.59 -8.48 -4.59
CA THR A 45 6.70 -8.97 -3.20
C THR A 45 6.14 -7.93 -2.22
N THR A 46 6.52 -6.67 -2.42
CA THR A 46 6.02 -5.51 -1.67
C THR A 46 4.52 -5.33 -1.84
N ILE A 47 4.01 -5.44 -3.08
CA ILE A 47 2.56 -5.39 -3.34
C ILE A 47 1.81 -6.48 -2.56
N MET A 48 2.33 -7.72 -2.57
CA MET A 48 1.69 -8.82 -1.85
C MET A 48 1.72 -8.62 -0.33
N LYS A 49 2.86 -8.18 0.23
CA LYS A 49 2.98 -7.86 1.66
C LYS A 49 2.02 -6.74 2.06
N LEU A 50 1.92 -5.68 1.25
CA LEU A 50 1.00 -4.58 1.47
C LEU A 50 -0.45 -5.04 1.51
N ARG A 51 -0.85 -5.92 0.59
CA ARG A 51 -2.19 -6.53 0.58
C ARG A 51 -2.46 -7.33 1.86
N VAL A 52 -1.52 -8.17 2.29
CA VAL A 52 -1.66 -8.97 3.51
C VAL A 52 -1.79 -8.08 4.75
N GLU A 53 -0.88 -7.12 4.93
CA GLU A 53 -0.90 -6.17 6.06
C GLU A 53 -2.20 -5.37 6.09
N CYS A 54 -2.69 -4.89 4.95
CA CYS A 54 -3.93 -4.12 4.88
C CYS A 54 -5.18 -4.96 5.18
N VAL A 55 -5.18 -6.25 4.82
CA VAL A 55 -6.24 -7.19 5.22
C VAL A 55 -6.18 -7.47 6.73
N CYS A 56 -5.00 -7.73 7.28
CA CYS A 56 -4.81 -7.97 8.71
C CYS A 56 -5.16 -6.75 9.57
N TYR A 57 -4.89 -5.54 9.09
CA TYR A 57 -5.29 -4.29 9.75
C TYR A 57 -6.81 -4.21 9.94
N ARG A 58 -7.59 -4.79 9.04
CA ARG A 58 -9.06 -4.84 9.14
C ARG A 58 -9.56 -5.83 10.19
N SER A 59 -8.73 -6.79 10.58
CA SER A 59 -9.09 -7.89 11.48
C SER A 59 -8.75 -7.61 12.95
N ASN A 60 -8.07 -6.51 13.26
CA ASN A 60 -7.81 -6.07 14.63
C ASN A 60 -8.53 -4.73 14.86
N PRO A 61 -9.67 -4.72 15.59
CA PRO A 61 -10.45 -3.53 15.88
C PRO A 61 -9.74 -2.54 16.81
#